data_AF-A0A5N5JXW3-F1
#
_entry.id   AF-A0A5N5JXW3-F1
#
_cell.length_a   1.000
_cell.length_b   1.000
_cell.length_c   1.000
_cell.angle_alpha   90.00
_cell.angle_beta   90.00
_cell.angle_gamma   90.00
#
_symmetry.space_group_name_H-M   'P 1'
#
loop_
_entity.id
_entity.type
_entity.pdbx_description
1 polymer ?
#
loop_
_entity_poly.entity_id
_entity_poly.type
_entity_poly.pdbx_seq_one_letter_code
_entity_poly.pdbx_strand_id
1 'polypeptide(L)'
;MKGQDFITFNVGGQIFTTKVSTIRRHPHSRLARILDDADPEFKVVNSQVFIDRDWGLFRFIMEYLRTGRITLSGEFETDGLLCEAEFYNISALSDFLHSNNCYAKSEILELRFVIQDAQSFFRVFSSKSTTLDALASRISVFIEQPTNLAQNLMERLPVHRPSHHDLIFQCGADCSDGKQLSARYVTIEPDERKLLNATNVLGLMVDTILREGFRLISTRTVSPEEKIECYTFERRGTRNILIISNPYKADVSPVSKQTEKSTKKGKSQK
;
A
#
# COMPACT_ATOMS: atom_id res chain seq x y z
N MET A 1 4.87 8.69 -42.27
CA MET A 1 4.69 7.24 -42.55
C MET A 1 3.20 6.89 -42.79
N LYS A 2 2.63 7.17 -43.97
CA LYS A 2 1.23 6.81 -44.27
C LYS A 2 1.20 5.47 -45.03
N GLY A 3 0.80 4.39 -44.35
CA GLY A 3 0.59 3.06 -44.95
C GLY A 3 1.19 1.86 -44.21
N GLN A 4 1.94 2.05 -43.12
CA GLN A 4 2.45 0.94 -42.31
C GLN A 4 1.45 0.53 -41.23
N ASP A 5 1.12 -0.77 -41.17
CA ASP A 5 0.24 -1.34 -40.15
C ASP A 5 0.98 -1.56 -38.81
N PHE A 6 2.29 -1.74 -38.88
CA PHE A 6 3.16 -2.04 -37.75
C PHE A 6 4.32 -1.07 -37.65
N ILE A 7 4.75 -0.83 -36.41
CA ILE A 7 5.93 -0.04 -36.05
C ILE A 7 6.80 -0.87 -35.11
N THR A 8 8.12 -0.73 -35.26
CA THR A 8 9.12 -1.45 -34.47
C THR A 8 9.96 -0.47 -33.67
N PHE A 9 10.03 -0.71 -32.36
CA PHE A 9 10.85 0.03 -31.40
C PHE A 9 12.02 -0.86 -30.98
N ASN A 10 13.22 -0.29 -30.91
CA ASN A 10 14.38 -0.89 -30.27
C ASN A 10 14.65 -0.11 -28.98
N VAL A 11 14.28 -0.69 -27.84
CA VAL A 11 14.36 -0.06 -26.52
C VAL A 11 15.50 -0.70 -25.74
N GLY A 12 16.57 0.06 -25.48
CA GLY A 12 17.74 -0.44 -24.73
C GLY A 12 18.36 -1.73 -25.33
N GLY A 13 18.21 -1.96 -26.63
CA GLY A 13 18.66 -3.18 -27.33
C GLY A 13 17.59 -4.25 -27.53
N GLN A 14 16.43 -4.15 -26.87
CA GLN A 14 15.32 -5.09 -27.00
C GLN A 14 14.31 -4.61 -28.05
N ILE A 15 13.95 -5.49 -28.98
CA ILE A 15 13.02 -5.17 -30.08
C ILE A 15 11.57 -5.43 -29.66
N PHE A 16 10.70 -4.44 -29.89
CA PHE A 16 9.26 -4.49 -29.70
C PHE A 16 8.53 -4.08 -30.98
N THR A 17 7.67 -4.94 -31.51
CA THR A 17 6.81 -4.61 -32.65
C THR A 17 5.35 -4.49 -32.20
N THR A 18 4.65 -3.46 -32.68
CA THR A 18 3.23 -3.26 -32.38
C THR A 18 2.49 -2.63 -33.55
N LYS A 19 1.16 -2.62 -33.49
CA LYS A 19 0.32 -1.98 -34.49
C LYS A 19 0.36 -0.47 -34.32
N VAL A 20 0.39 0.27 -35.42
CA VAL A 20 0.30 1.74 -35.40
C VAL A 20 -1.01 2.21 -34.75
N SER A 21 -2.08 1.43 -34.88
CA SER A 21 -3.37 1.70 -34.21
C SER A 21 -3.29 1.68 -32.68
N THR A 22 -2.41 0.87 -32.08
CA THR A 22 -2.19 0.85 -30.63
C THR A 22 -1.65 2.19 -30.15
N ILE A 23 -0.65 2.73 -30.87
CA ILE A 23 -0.03 4.00 -30.53
C ILE A 23 -1.01 5.16 -30.76
N ARG A 24 -1.75 5.15 -31.88
CA ARG A 24 -2.76 6.18 -32.19
C ARG A 24 -3.91 6.27 -31.19
N ARG A 25 -4.19 5.19 -30.44
CA ARG A 25 -5.21 5.20 -29.38
C ARG A 25 -4.86 6.17 -28.24
N HIS A 26 -3.58 6.50 -28.08
CA HIS A 26 -3.08 7.38 -27.04
C HIS A 26 -2.38 8.60 -27.68
N PRO A 27 -3.14 9.52 -28.32
CA PRO A 27 -2.57 10.59 -29.14
C PRO A 27 -1.74 11.61 -28.35
N HIS A 28 -1.97 11.72 -27.04
CA HIS A 28 -1.20 12.60 -26.16
C HIS A 28 0.13 11.99 -25.69
N SER A 29 0.32 10.68 -25.90
CA SER A 29 1.56 9.99 -25.54
C SER A 29 2.72 10.48 -26.42
N ARG A 30 3.91 10.43 -25.85
CA ARG A 30 5.15 10.76 -26.55
C ARG A 30 5.38 9.83 -27.75
N LEU A 31 4.98 8.56 -27.64
CA LEU A 31 5.08 7.58 -28.71
C LEU A 31 4.20 7.93 -29.93
N ALA A 32 3.07 8.61 -29.74
CA ALA A 32 2.23 9.06 -30.85
C ALA A 32 2.91 10.13 -31.71
N ARG A 33 3.75 10.98 -31.11
CA ARG A 33 4.51 12.01 -31.83
C ARG A 33 5.51 11.43 -32.82
N ILE A 34 5.97 10.20 -32.60
CA ILE A 34 6.85 9.46 -33.52
C ILE A 34 6.17 9.22 -34.87
N LEU A 35 4.84 9.00 -34.87
CA LEU A 35 4.09 8.74 -36.11
C LEU A 35 4.03 9.95 -37.04
N ASP A 36 4.09 11.15 -36.44
CA ASP A 36 4.02 12.44 -37.11
C ASP A 36 5.42 13.10 -37.27
N ASP A 37 6.49 12.37 -36.92
CA ASP A 37 7.89 12.84 -36.95
C ASP A 37 8.12 14.13 -36.15
N ALA A 38 7.34 14.30 -35.07
CA ALA A 38 7.23 15.53 -34.31
C ALA A 38 8.11 15.57 -33.04
N ASP A 39 8.89 14.52 -32.78
CA ASP A 39 9.74 14.43 -31.58
C ASP A 39 11.21 14.14 -31.98
N PRO A 40 12.12 15.11 -31.81
CA PRO A 40 13.50 15.03 -32.31
C PRO A 40 14.38 14.02 -31.57
N GLU A 41 13.95 13.52 -30.42
CA GLU A 41 14.73 12.55 -29.63
C GLU A 41 14.63 11.13 -30.21
N PHE A 42 13.53 10.82 -30.91
CA PHE A 42 13.33 9.50 -31.50
C PHE A 42 13.96 9.42 -32.88
N LYS A 43 15.08 8.70 -32.96
CA LYS A 43 15.77 8.44 -34.22
C LYS A 43 15.26 7.16 -34.86
N VAL A 44 14.87 7.25 -36.13
CA VAL A 44 14.58 6.07 -36.94
C VAL A 44 15.87 5.58 -37.59
N VAL A 45 16.31 4.39 -37.22
CA VAL A 45 17.49 3.71 -37.78
C VAL A 45 17.05 2.36 -38.32
N ASN A 46 17.33 2.06 -39.59
CA ASN A 46 16.98 0.78 -40.22
C ASN A 46 15.48 0.40 -40.10
N SER A 47 14.58 1.37 -40.27
CA SER A 47 13.12 1.19 -40.07
C SER A 47 12.69 0.81 -38.65
N GLN A 48 13.55 1.02 -37.66
CA GLN A 48 13.25 0.85 -36.24
C GLN A 48 13.44 2.17 -35.51
N VAL A 49 12.58 2.44 -34.54
CA VAL A 49 12.71 3.63 -33.69
C VAL A 49 13.57 3.26 -32.49
N PHE A 50 14.72 3.91 -32.32
CA PHE A 50 15.60 3.65 -31.20
C PHE A 50 15.18 4.47 -29.97
N ILE A 51 15.13 3.82 -28.80
CA ILE A 51 14.78 4.41 -27.51
C ILE A 51 15.83 3.98 -26.48
N ASP A 52 16.56 4.93 -25.92
CA ASP A 52 17.59 4.67 -24.92
C ASP A 52 17.00 4.61 -23.50
N ARG A 53 16.14 3.61 -23.25
CA ARG A 53 15.41 3.41 -21.98
C ARG A 53 15.38 1.93 -21.59
N ASP A 54 14.90 1.65 -20.37
CA ASP A 54 14.78 0.30 -19.84
C ASP A 54 13.67 -0.51 -20.55
N TRP A 55 14.05 -1.62 -21.18
CA TRP A 55 13.12 -2.47 -21.90
C TRP A 55 12.18 -3.29 -20.99
N GLY A 56 12.62 -3.62 -19.79
CA GLY A 56 11.84 -4.37 -18.80
C GLY A 56 10.65 -3.55 -18.32
N LEU A 57 10.86 -2.26 -18.06
CA LEU A 57 9.79 -1.31 -17.72
C LEU A 57 8.92 -0.96 -18.94
N PHE A 58 9.53 -0.84 -20.13
CA PHE A 58 8.80 -0.56 -21.36
C PHE A 58 7.74 -1.63 -21.70
N ARG A 59 7.95 -2.89 -21.28
CA ARG A 59 6.93 -3.94 -21.41
C ARG A 59 5.60 -3.53 -20.77
N PHE A 60 5.61 -2.91 -19.58
CA PHE A 60 4.40 -2.50 -18.88
C PHE A 60 3.73 -1.31 -19.56
N ILE A 61 4.53 -0.38 -20.09
CA ILE A 61 4.04 0.72 -20.93
C ILE A 61 3.29 0.17 -22.14
N MET A 62 3.89 -0.78 -22.86
CA MET A 62 3.27 -1.41 -24.03
C MET A 62 2.00 -2.19 -23.67
N GLU A 63 1.99 -2.90 -22.55
CA GLU A 63 0.80 -3.60 -22.06
C GLU A 63 -0.35 -2.62 -21.79
N TYR A 64 -0.06 -1.52 -21.08
CA TYR A 64 -1.04 -0.46 -20.81
C TYR A 64 -1.61 0.12 -22.11
N LEU A 65 -0.77 0.41 -23.10
CA LEU A 65 -1.23 0.98 -24.36
C LEU A 65 -2.15 0.03 -25.14
N ARG A 66 -1.91 -1.29 -25.05
CA ARG A 66 -2.68 -2.34 -25.74
C ARG A 66 -4.04 -2.58 -25.09
N THR A 67 -4.06 -2.76 -23.77
CA THR A 67 -5.25 -3.24 -23.05
C THR A 67 -5.94 -2.16 -22.22
N GLY A 68 -5.27 -1.02 -22.00
CA GLY A 68 -5.69 -0.01 -21.02
C GLY A 68 -5.53 -0.49 -19.57
N ARG A 69 -4.86 -1.62 -19.37
CA ARG A 69 -4.69 -2.27 -18.07
C ARG A 69 -3.25 -2.72 -17.86
N ILE A 70 -2.79 -2.67 -16.61
CA ILE A 70 -1.56 -3.34 -16.19
C ILE A 70 -1.83 -4.10 -14.91
N THR A 71 -1.04 -5.14 -14.70
CA THR A 71 -1.07 -6.04 -13.54
C THR A 71 0.32 -6.01 -12.95
N LEU A 72 0.47 -5.34 -11.80
CA LEU A 72 1.74 -5.30 -11.07
C LEU A 72 1.69 -6.26 -9.89
N SER A 73 2.80 -6.95 -9.62
CA SER A 73 2.95 -7.71 -8.39
C SER A 73 3.04 -6.74 -7.20
N GLY A 74 2.58 -7.13 -6.02
CA GLY A 74 2.67 -6.27 -4.82
C GLY A 74 4.10 -6.01 -4.33
N GLU A 75 5.10 -6.70 -4.88
CA GLU A 75 6.53 -6.45 -4.62
C GLU A 75 7.21 -5.63 -5.74
N PHE A 76 6.44 -5.17 -6.74
CA PHE A 76 6.97 -4.42 -7.87
C PHE A 76 7.30 -2.98 -7.47
N GLU A 77 8.53 -2.54 -7.76
CA GLU A 77 8.98 -1.17 -7.54
C GLU A 77 8.36 -0.23 -8.59
N THR A 78 7.41 0.59 -8.13
CA THR A 78 6.61 1.46 -9.00
C THR A 78 7.30 2.75 -9.41
N ASP A 79 8.39 3.15 -8.73
CA ASP A 79 9.12 4.39 -9.02
C ASP A 79 9.75 4.39 -10.42
N GLY A 80 10.38 3.28 -10.81
CA GLY A 80 10.93 3.13 -12.16
C GLY A 80 9.85 3.21 -13.23
N LEU A 81 8.71 2.54 -13.00
CA LEU A 81 7.58 2.56 -13.94
C LEU A 81 6.92 3.94 -14.01
N LEU A 82 6.88 4.68 -12.90
CA LEU A 82 6.40 6.06 -12.87
C LEU A 82 7.28 6.96 -13.73
N CYS A 83 8.61 6.85 -13.60
CA CYS A 83 9.55 7.60 -14.44
C CYS A 83 9.33 7.30 -15.94
N GLU A 84 9.08 6.03 -16.31
CA GLU A 84 8.75 5.68 -17.69
C GLU A 84 7.39 6.23 -18.12
N ALA A 85 6.35 6.17 -17.27
CA ALA A 85 5.03 6.70 -17.58
C ALA A 85 5.08 8.21 -17.86
N GLU A 86 5.87 8.95 -17.08
CA GLU A 86 6.14 10.38 -17.30
C GLU A 86 6.94 10.61 -18.59
N PHE A 87 8.00 9.83 -18.82
CA PHE A 87 8.80 9.91 -20.04
C PHE A 87 7.97 9.70 -21.31
N TYR A 88 7.08 8.70 -21.34
CA TYR A 88 6.19 8.46 -22.48
C TYR A 88 4.93 9.33 -22.47
N ASN A 89 4.81 10.26 -21.52
CA ASN A 89 3.67 11.18 -21.36
C ASN A 89 2.30 10.47 -21.31
N ILE A 90 2.21 9.42 -20.49
CA ILE A 90 0.99 8.63 -20.28
C ILE A 90 0.34 9.09 -18.98
N SER A 91 -0.32 10.25 -19.02
CA SER A 91 -0.87 10.93 -17.83
C SER A 91 -1.76 10.03 -16.96
N ALA A 92 -2.68 9.30 -17.56
CA ALA A 92 -3.56 8.40 -16.81
C ALA A 92 -2.80 7.30 -16.04
N LEU A 93 -1.65 6.85 -16.56
CA LEU A 93 -0.79 5.89 -15.88
C LEU A 93 0.06 6.59 -14.80
N SER A 94 0.65 7.74 -15.10
CA SER A 94 1.45 8.49 -14.11
C SER A 94 0.59 8.97 -12.93
N ASP A 95 -0.61 9.48 -13.17
CA ASP A 95 -1.52 9.97 -12.12
C ASP A 95 -1.99 8.83 -11.22
N PHE A 96 -2.30 7.67 -11.83
CA PHE A 96 -2.61 6.47 -11.07
C PHE A 96 -1.42 6.03 -10.23
N LEU A 97 -0.23 5.99 -10.84
CA LEU A 97 0.98 5.63 -10.12
C LEU A 97 1.23 6.64 -9.00
N HIS A 98 1.19 7.96 -9.19
CA HIS A 98 1.28 8.94 -8.10
C HIS A 98 0.26 8.71 -6.98
N SER A 99 -0.99 8.42 -7.32
CA SER A 99 -2.06 8.19 -6.35
C SER A 99 -1.90 6.89 -5.55
N ASN A 100 -1.33 5.84 -6.14
CA ASN A 100 -1.19 4.51 -5.54
C ASN A 100 0.23 4.20 -5.06
N ASN A 101 1.24 4.86 -5.62
CA ASN A 101 2.66 4.84 -5.27
C ASN A 101 2.94 5.76 -4.09
N CYS A 102 1.91 6.36 -3.48
CA CYS A 102 2.14 7.12 -2.27
C CYS A 102 2.69 6.24 -1.15
N TYR A 103 2.49 4.90 -1.12
CA TYR A 103 3.13 4.01 -0.14
C TYR A 103 3.05 2.50 -0.50
N ALA A 104 4.08 1.93 -1.14
CA ALA A 104 4.52 0.57 -0.77
C ALA A 104 5.19 0.61 0.62
N LYS A 105 4.60 1.34 1.58
CA LYS A 105 5.17 1.59 2.89
C LYS A 105 5.06 0.31 3.67
N SER A 106 6.22 -0.31 3.86
CA SER A 106 6.48 -1.17 4.99
C SER A 106 5.84 -0.55 6.22
N GLU A 107 4.84 -1.25 6.75
CA GLU A 107 4.27 -0.90 8.02
C GLU A 107 5.26 -1.29 9.10
N ILE A 108 5.78 -0.29 9.80
CA ILE A 108 6.64 -0.49 10.94
C ILE A 108 5.81 -0.48 12.21
N LEU A 109 6.10 -1.45 13.09
CA LEU A 109 5.57 -1.55 14.44
C LEU A 109 6.74 -1.68 15.42
N GLU A 110 6.78 -0.85 16.45
CA GLU A 110 7.73 -0.96 17.55
C GLU A 110 7.00 -1.43 18.81
N LEU A 111 7.43 -2.56 19.37
CA LEU A 111 7.04 -3.02 20.70
C LEU A 111 8.15 -2.67 21.67
N ARG A 112 7.83 -1.87 22.69
CA ARG A 112 8.73 -1.55 23.80
C ARG A 112 8.23 -2.24 25.06
N PHE A 113 9.18 -2.88 25.73
CA PHE A 113 8.97 -3.67 26.92
C PHE A 113 9.92 -3.19 28.00
N VAL A 114 9.39 -2.91 29.19
CA VAL A 114 10.16 -2.45 30.34
C VAL A 114 9.73 -3.23 31.57
N ILE A 115 10.70 -3.73 32.33
CA ILE A 115 10.47 -4.34 33.65
C ILE A 115 10.92 -3.35 34.71
N GLN A 116 10.01 -2.95 35.59
CA GLN A 116 10.29 -2.12 36.76
C GLN A 116 9.73 -2.83 38.00
N ASP A 117 10.62 -3.28 38.87
CA ASP A 117 10.29 -4.05 40.07
C ASP A 117 9.39 -5.27 39.79
N ALA A 118 8.19 -5.31 40.38
CA ALA A 118 7.20 -6.38 40.19
C ALA A 118 6.21 -6.09 39.05
N GLN A 119 6.38 -4.98 38.34
CA GLN A 119 5.54 -4.56 37.23
C GLN A 119 6.28 -4.57 35.91
N SER A 120 5.51 -4.67 34.83
CA SER A 120 6.03 -4.56 33.48
C SER A 120 5.12 -3.74 32.59
N PHE A 121 5.73 -2.92 31.77
CA PHE A 121 5.10 -1.91 30.93
C PHE A 121 5.30 -2.28 29.47
N PHE A 122 4.20 -2.28 28.73
CA PHE A 122 4.19 -2.52 27.29
C PHE A 122 3.73 -1.25 26.60
N ARG A 123 4.48 -0.82 25.59
CA ARG A 123 4.12 0.27 24.71
C ARG A 123 4.31 -0.15 23.27
N VAL A 124 3.28 0.01 22.45
CA VAL A 124 3.27 -0.38 21.05
C VAL A 124 3.04 0.85 20.18
N PHE A 125 3.99 1.12 19.29
CA PHE A 125 3.85 2.12 18.25
C PHE A 125 3.61 1.43 16.91
N SER A 126 2.73 1.98 16.09
CA SER A 126 2.56 1.52 14.71
C SER A 126 2.38 2.69 13.77
N SER A 127 2.99 2.57 12.59
CA SER A 127 2.79 3.48 11.47
C SER A 127 1.35 3.46 10.91
N LYS A 128 0.55 2.43 11.20
CA LYS A 128 -0.89 2.37 10.86
C LYS A 128 -1.76 2.22 12.10
N SER A 129 -2.74 3.10 12.24
CA SER A 129 -3.66 3.12 13.40
C SER A 129 -4.59 1.90 13.42
N THR A 130 -5.02 1.41 12.26
CA THR A 130 -5.95 0.27 12.13
C THR A 130 -5.39 -1.01 12.74
N THR A 131 -4.08 -1.24 12.61
CA THR A 131 -3.41 -2.38 13.26
C THR A 131 -3.42 -2.25 14.77
N LEU A 132 -3.23 -1.03 15.29
CA LEU A 132 -3.32 -0.82 16.73
C LEU A 132 -4.76 -0.93 17.25
N ASP A 133 -5.76 -0.56 16.46
CA ASP A 133 -7.16 -0.78 16.82
C ASP A 133 -7.49 -2.28 16.92
N ALA A 134 -7.00 -3.07 15.96
CA ALA A 134 -7.14 -4.53 15.99
C ALA A 134 -6.40 -5.15 17.20
N LEU A 135 -5.15 -4.75 17.47
CA LEU A 135 -4.41 -5.23 18.64
C LEU A 135 -5.08 -4.82 19.95
N ALA A 136 -5.53 -3.56 20.07
CA ALA A 136 -6.21 -3.06 21.26
C ALA A 136 -7.52 -3.81 21.55
N SER A 137 -8.25 -4.23 20.51
CA SER A 137 -9.47 -5.03 20.70
C SER A 137 -9.21 -6.44 21.24
N ARG A 138 -8.01 -7.00 21.03
CA ARG A 138 -7.62 -8.37 21.44
C ARG A 138 -7.03 -8.42 22.85
N ILE A 139 -6.54 -7.30 23.36
CA ILE A 139 -5.85 -7.22 24.65
C ILE A 139 -6.86 -6.80 25.72
N SER A 140 -6.99 -7.61 26.77
CA SER A 140 -7.77 -7.26 27.96
C SER A 140 -6.87 -7.32 29.19
N VAL A 141 -6.94 -6.27 30.02
CA VAL A 141 -6.24 -6.21 31.31
C VAL A 141 -7.26 -6.44 32.41
N PHE A 142 -6.92 -7.27 33.39
CA PHE A 142 -7.77 -7.56 34.54
C PHE A 142 -7.04 -7.21 35.81
N ILE A 143 -7.73 -6.55 36.72
CA ILE A 143 -7.21 -6.20 38.04
C ILE A 143 -7.93 -7.02 39.11
N GLU A 144 -7.14 -7.61 40.00
CA GLU A 144 -7.66 -8.26 41.20
C GLU A 144 -8.04 -7.20 42.24
N GLN A 145 -9.34 -7.06 42.49
CA GLN A 145 -9.84 -6.18 43.55
C GLN A 145 -9.73 -6.88 44.91
N PRO A 146 -9.28 -6.19 45.96
CA PRO A 146 -9.25 -6.77 47.27
C PRO A 146 -10.63 -6.70 47.95
N THR A 147 -11.36 -7.81 47.95
CA THR A 147 -12.63 -7.91 48.70
C THR A 147 -12.47 -8.82 49.92
N ASN A 148 -12.95 -8.36 51.08
CA ASN A 148 -12.98 -9.12 52.36
C ASN A 148 -13.99 -10.31 52.36
N LEU A 149 -14.55 -10.67 51.20
CA LEU A 149 -15.53 -11.73 51.02
C LEU A 149 -15.04 -12.63 49.89
N ALA A 150 -15.18 -13.95 50.09
CA ALA A 150 -14.55 -15.05 49.35
C ALA A 150 -14.92 -15.20 47.86
N GLN A 151 -15.01 -14.11 47.11
CA GLN A 151 -15.15 -14.07 45.66
C GLN A 151 -14.18 -13.02 45.12
N ASN A 152 -13.10 -13.46 44.48
CA ASN A 152 -12.15 -12.58 43.79
C ASN A 152 -12.87 -11.98 42.57
N LEU A 153 -13.35 -10.75 42.71
CA LEU A 153 -13.95 -10.01 41.59
C LEU A 153 -12.82 -9.44 40.73
N MET A 154 -12.76 -9.87 39.47
CA MET A 154 -11.76 -9.38 38.50
C MET A 154 -12.39 -8.30 37.63
N GLU A 155 -11.95 -7.05 37.79
CA GLU A 155 -12.41 -5.94 36.96
C GLU A 155 -11.59 -5.85 35.67
N ARG A 156 -12.27 -5.71 34.53
CA ARG A 156 -11.61 -5.54 33.23
C ARG A 156 -11.33 -4.07 32.97
N LEU A 157 -10.07 -3.73 32.75
CA LEU A 157 -9.64 -2.41 32.33
C LEU A 157 -9.38 -2.36 30.81
N PRO A 158 -9.81 -1.28 30.14
CA PRO A 158 -9.40 -1.03 28.76
C PRO A 158 -7.90 -0.70 28.71
N VAL A 159 -7.25 -1.11 27.62
CA VAL A 159 -5.90 -0.66 27.30
C VAL A 159 -5.88 0.85 27.00
N HIS A 160 -4.79 1.52 27.32
CA HIS A 160 -4.68 2.97 27.15
C HIS A 160 -4.16 3.32 25.75
N ARG A 161 -4.78 4.29 25.08
CA ARG A 161 -4.37 4.78 23.75
C ARG A 161 -4.01 6.27 23.87
N PRO A 162 -2.74 6.64 24.16
CA PRO A 162 -2.32 8.03 24.21
C PRO A 162 -2.51 8.78 22.89
N SER A 163 -2.41 8.06 21.77
CA SER A 163 -2.64 8.59 20.42
C SER A 163 -3.12 7.49 19.46
N HIS A 164 -3.53 7.86 18.25
CA HIS A 164 -3.89 6.88 17.21
C HIS A 164 -2.77 5.88 16.87
N HIS A 165 -1.51 6.27 17.09
CA HIS A 165 -0.31 5.48 16.78
C HIS A 165 0.36 4.87 18.00
N ASP A 166 -0.28 4.93 19.18
CA ASP A 166 0.31 4.52 20.45
C ASP A 166 -0.68 3.71 21.28
N LEU A 167 -0.20 2.65 21.91
CA LEU A 167 -0.99 1.73 22.73
C LEU A 167 -0.14 1.33 23.94
N ILE A 168 -0.70 1.45 25.14
CA ILE A 168 -0.01 1.17 26.40
C ILE A 168 -0.86 0.27 27.29
N PHE A 169 -0.22 -0.72 27.91
CA PHE A 169 -0.80 -1.53 28.97
C PHE A 169 0.27 -2.06 29.92
N GLN A 170 -0.16 -2.62 31.06
CA GLN A 170 0.72 -3.05 32.15
C GLN A 170 0.28 -4.43 32.67
N CYS A 171 1.25 -5.22 33.12
CA CYS A 171 1.01 -6.48 33.82
C CYS A 171 1.95 -6.61 35.03
N GLY A 172 1.65 -7.55 35.92
CA GLY A 172 2.44 -7.81 37.12
C GLY A 172 1.75 -7.33 38.40
N ALA A 173 2.47 -7.33 39.51
CA ALA A 173 1.93 -7.01 40.82
C ALA A 173 2.44 -5.64 41.29
N ASP A 174 1.53 -4.81 41.80
CA ASP A 174 1.88 -3.59 42.53
C ASP A 174 2.39 -3.95 43.93
N CYS A 175 3.71 -3.88 44.14
CA CYS A 175 4.35 -4.07 45.45
C CYS A 175 4.81 -2.72 46.01
N SER A 176 3.88 -1.78 46.24
CA SER A 176 4.21 -0.53 46.95
C SER A 176 3.77 -0.63 48.42
N ASP A 177 4.77 -0.65 49.30
CA ASP A 177 4.76 -0.41 50.74
C ASP A 177 3.41 -0.55 51.48
N GLY A 178 3.02 -1.79 51.78
CA GLY A 178 2.08 -2.10 52.87
C GLY A 178 0.58 -1.90 52.63
N LYS A 179 0.12 -1.59 51.40
CA LYS A 179 -1.32 -1.59 51.06
C LYS A 179 -1.68 -2.61 49.98
N GLN A 180 -2.94 -3.01 50.03
CA GLN A 180 -3.52 -4.22 49.42
C GLN A 180 -3.14 -4.43 47.94
N LEU A 181 -2.58 -5.62 47.70
CA LEU A 181 -2.04 -6.12 46.43
C LEU A 181 -3.11 -6.14 45.35
N SER A 182 -2.85 -5.46 44.23
CA SER A 182 -3.70 -5.53 43.06
C SER A 182 -2.88 -6.06 41.89
N ALA A 183 -3.01 -7.36 41.64
CA ALA A 183 -2.32 -8.02 40.54
C ALA A 183 -3.02 -7.72 39.21
N ARG A 184 -2.22 -7.41 38.18
CA ARG A 184 -2.71 -7.12 36.83
C ARG A 184 -2.40 -8.28 35.90
N TYR A 185 -3.45 -8.93 35.44
CA TYR A 185 -3.39 -10.04 34.51
C TYR A 185 -3.75 -9.56 33.11
N VAL A 186 -3.12 -10.13 32.09
CA VAL A 186 -3.39 -9.79 30.68
C VAL A 186 -3.83 -11.04 29.92
N THR A 187 -4.84 -10.89 29.08
CA THR A 187 -5.22 -11.88 28.07
C THR A 187 -5.02 -11.27 26.69
N ILE A 188 -4.64 -12.08 25.71
CA ILE A 188 -4.44 -11.64 24.33
C ILE A 188 -5.12 -12.66 23.42
N GLU A 189 -6.31 -12.33 22.93
CA GLU A 189 -7.09 -13.22 22.07
C GLU A 189 -6.26 -13.66 20.85
N PRO A 190 -6.38 -14.92 20.37
CA PRO A 190 -7.34 -15.93 20.80
C PRO A 190 -6.93 -16.72 22.07
N ASP A 191 -5.81 -16.37 22.71
CA ASP A 191 -5.40 -17.02 23.96
C ASP A 191 -6.11 -16.37 25.16
N GLU A 192 -6.98 -17.15 25.81
CA GLU A 192 -7.80 -16.69 26.94
C GLU A 192 -7.08 -16.81 28.29
N ARG A 193 -5.82 -17.29 28.32
CA ARG A 193 -5.07 -17.43 29.57
C ARG A 193 -4.78 -16.06 30.18
N LYS A 194 -5.13 -15.92 31.47
CA LYS A 194 -4.79 -14.74 32.28
C LYS A 194 -3.31 -14.81 32.68
N LEU A 195 -2.47 -14.07 31.97
CA LEU A 195 -1.03 -14.05 32.18
C LEU A 195 -0.65 -12.95 33.17
N LEU A 196 0.05 -13.34 34.24
CA LEU A 196 0.68 -12.42 35.20
C LEU A 196 2.16 -12.17 34.87
N ASN A 197 2.85 -13.21 34.37
CA ASN A 197 4.28 -13.15 34.06
C ASN A 197 4.54 -12.36 32.78
N ALA A 198 5.35 -11.32 32.91
CA ALA A 198 5.68 -10.39 31.84
C ALA A 198 6.37 -11.04 30.62
N THR A 199 7.25 -12.00 30.84
CA THR A 199 7.94 -12.75 29.76
C THR A 199 6.94 -13.57 28.95
N ASN A 200 5.94 -14.17 29.59
CA ASN A 200 4.88 -14.89 28.89
C ASN A 200 4.00 -13.94 28.06
N VAL A 201 3.65 -12.78 28.62
CA VAL A 201 2.90 -11.73 27.90
C VAL A 201 3.70 -11.23 26.69
N LEU A 202 4.99 -10.96 26.86
CA LEU A 202 5.89 -10.55 25.79
C LEU A 202 5.96 -11.62 24.68
N GLY A 203 6.17 -12.88 25.05
CA GLY A 203 6.23 -13.98 24.09
C GLY A 203 4.94 -14.11 23.28
N LEU A 204 3.78 -14.00 23.93
CA LEU A 204 2.47 -14.07 23.28
C LEU A 204 2.19 -12.84 22.39
N MET A 205 2.62 -11.65 22.81
CA MET A 205 2.57 -10.43 21.99
C MET A 205 3.40 -10.59 20.71
N VAL A 206 4.64 -11.06 20.83
CA VAL A 206 5.53 -11.28 19.69
C VAL A 206 4.94 -12.32 18.75
N ASP A 207 4.48 -13.47 19.25
CA ASP A 207 3.81 -14.51 18.43
C ASP A 207 2.57 -13.95 17.72
N THR A 208 1.76 -13.18 18.44
CA THR A 208 0.57 -12.52 17.89
C THR A 208 0.91 -11.58 16.73
N ILE A 209 1.92 -10.73 16.90
CA ILE A 209 2.37 -9.79 15.86
C ILE A 209 2.91 -10.55 14.64
N LEU A 210 3.71 -11.59 14.85
CA LEU A 210 4.26 -12.42 13.77
C LEU A 210 3.16 -13.12 12.97
N ARG A 211 2.11 -13.64 13.64
CA ARG A 211 0.94 -14.26 12.98
C ARG A 211 0.14 -13.27 12.13
N GLU A 212 0.18 -11.98 12.45
CA GLU A 212 -0.44 -10.92 11.64
C GLU A 212 0.38 -10.53 10.39
N GLY A 213 1.43 -11.29 10.08
CA GLY A 213 2.24 -11.13 8.87
C GLY A 213 3.40 -10.16 9.00
N PHE A 214 3.67 -9.68 10.22
CA PHE A 214 4.89 -8.93 10.51
C PHE A 214 6.11 -9.85 10.59
N ARG A 215 7.28 -9.31 10.30
CA ARG A 215 8.57 -9.95 10.50
C ARG A 215 9.37 -9.13 11.48
N LEU A 216 10.01 -9.79 12.44
CA LEU A 216 10.95 -9.13 13.35
C LEU A 216 12.21 -8.73 12.56
N ILE A 217 12.55 -7.43 12.58
CA ILE A 217 13.71 -6.89 11.86
C ILE A 217 14.83 -6.43 12.79
N SER A 218 14.52 -6.12 14.06
CA SER A 218 15.52 -5.68 15.02
C SER A 218 15.06 -5.92 16.46
N THR A 219 16.00 -6.31 17.32
CA THR A 219 15.84 -6.31 18.77
C THR A 219 17.00 -5.53 19.37
N ARG A 220 16.70 -4.51 20.19
CA ARG A 220 17.73 -3.67 20.84
C ARG A 220 17.35 -3.35 22.28
N THR A 221 18.35 -3.22 23.14
CA THR A 221 18.20 -2.61 24.46
C THR A 221 18.35 -1.09 24.29
N VAL A 222 17.30 -0.33 24.60
CA VAL A 222 17.25 1.14 24.40
C VAL A 222 17.95 1.88 25.55
N SER A 223 17.79 1.40 26.78
CA SER A 223 18.56 1.84 27.94
C SER A 223 18.91 0.63 28.79
N PRO A 224 20.20 0.38 29.06
CA PRO A 224 20.61 -0.69 29.96
C PRO A 224 20.29 -0.37 31.43
N GLU A 225 20.21 0.92 31.80
CA GLU A 225 19.85 1.36 33.16
C GLU A 225 18.37 1.09 33.45
N GLU A 226 17.49 1.42 32.51
CA GLU A 226 16.03 1.25 32.64
C GLU A 226 15.54 -0.11 32.11
N LYS A 227 16.46 -0.97 31.63
CA LYS A 227 16.16 -2.30 31.07
C LYS A 227 15.05 -2.28 30.02
N ILE A 228 15.07 -1.27 29.14
CA ILE A 228 14.07 -1.12 28.08
C ILE A 228 14.49 -1.98 26.89
N GLU A 229 13.68 -2.97 26.54
CA GLU A 229 13.83 -3.77 25.33
C GLU A 229 12.90 -3.24 24.24
N CYS A 230 13.41 -3.15 23.01
CA CYS A 230 12.64 -2.71 21.86
C CYS A 230 12.76 -3.72 20.71
N TYR A 231 11.60 -4.17 20.24
CA TYR A 231 11.42 -5.08 19.14
C TYR A 231 10.77 -4.32 17.98
N THR A 232 11.45 -4.27 16.85
CA THR A 232 10.96 -3.58 15.65
C THR A 232 10.52 -4.61 14.63
N PHE A 233 9.31 -4.43 14.11
CA PHE A 233 8.66 -5.32 13.17
C PHE A 233 8.33 -4.59 11.87
N GLU A 234 8.41 -5.32 10.76
CA GLU A 234 8.03 -4.84 9.44
C GLU A 234 6.97 -5.75 8.83
N ARG A 235 5.90 -5.15 8.29
CA ARG A 235 4.96 -5.80 7.39
C ARG A 235 4.92 -5.06 6.06
N ARG A 236 5.40 -5.70 5.00
CA ARG A 236 5.26 -5.15 3.64
C ARG A 236 3.78 -5.07 3.28
N GLY A 237 3.39 -3.99 2.60
CA GLY A 237 2.02 -3.80 2.12
C GLY A 237 1.50 -5.04 1.39
N THR A 238 0.20 -5.29 1.50
CA THR A 238 -0.47 -6.48 0.97
C THR A 238 -0.05 -6.75 -0.48
N ARG A 239 0.20 -8.03 -0.80
CA ARG A 239 0.44 -8.50 -2.18
C ARG A 239 -0.80 -8.32 -3.04
N ASN A 240 -1.10 -7.08 -3.40
CA ASN A 240 -2.23 -6.75 -4.24
C ASN A 240 -1.74 -6.71 -5.68
N ILE A 241 -2.46 -7.43 -6.53
CA ILE A 241 -2.36 -7.20 -7.97
C ILE A 241 -2.98 -5.83 -8.22
N LEU A 242 -2.15 -4.83 -8.49
CA LEU A 242 -2.63 -3.53 -8.94
C LEU A 242 -3.10 -3.69 -10.38
N ILE A 243 -4.43 -3.72 -10.55
CA ILE A 243 -5.08 -3.67 -11.86
C ILE A 243 -5.42 -2.23 -12.15
N ILE A 244 -4.72 -1.64 -13.12
CA ILE A 244 -5.14 -0.38 -13.71
C ILE A 244 -6.22 -0.68 -14.74
N SER A 245 -7.27 0.12 -14.83
CA SER A 245 -8.19 0.08 -15.96
C SER A 245 -8.62 1.50 -16.29
N ASN A 246 -8.20 1.98 -17.46
CA ASN A 246 -8.54 3.30 -17.93
C ASN A 246 -9.97 3.31 -18.52
N PRO A 247 -10.89 4.19 -18.10
CA PRO A 247 -12.27 4.20 -18.57
C PRO A 247 -12.49 4.98 -19.88
N TYR A 248 -11.48 5.15 -20.75
CA TYR A 248 -11.69 5.86 -22.03
C TYR A 248 -12.76 5.14 -22.86
N LYS A 249 -13.99 5.67 -22.76
CA LYS A 249 -15.10 5.37 -23.65
C LYS A 249 -14.67 5.70 -25.06
N ALA A 250 -14.96 4.78 -25.97
CA ALA A 250 -14.80 4.99 -27.40
C ALA A 250 -15.77 6.09 -27.87
N ASP A 251 -15.34 7.35 -27.84
CA ASP A 251 -15.97 8.40 -28.64
C ASP A 251 -15.52 8.22 -30.10
N VAL A 252 -16.21 7.31 -30.79
CA VAL A 252 -16.28 7.32 -32.25
C VAL A 252 -17.59 8.01 -32.61
N SER A 253 -17.58 9.33 -32.70
CA SER A 253 -18.62 10.06 -33.42
C SER A 253 -18.33 9.93 -34.92
N PRO A 254 -19.21 9.29 -35.72
CA PRO A 254 -19.05 9.30 -37.16
C PRO A 254 -19.44 10.69 -37.69
N VAL A 255 -18.49 11.35 -38.35
CA VAL A 255 -18.76 12.52 -39.19
C VAL A 255 -19.67 12.07 -40.34
N SER A 256 -20.96 12.36 -40.24
CA SER A 256 -21.90 12.22 -41.35
C SER A 256 -21.73 13.39 -42.32
N LYS A 257 -21.24 13.08 -43.52
CA LYS A 257 -21.32 13.98 -44.66
C LYS A 257 -22.78 14.11 -45.11
N GLN A 258 -23.14 15.33 -45.46
CA GLN A 258 -24.44 15.79 -45.96
C GLN A 258 -24.98 14.96 -47.13
N THR A 259 -26.30 14.84 -47.21
CA THR A 259 -26.99 14.81 -48.50
C THR A 259 -28.30 15.60 -48.37
N GLU A 260 -28.40 16.63 -49.18
CA GLU A 260 -29.52 17.55 -49.31
C GLU A 260 -30.79 16.82 -49.77
N LYS A 261 -31.94 17.14 -49.15
CA LYS A 261 -33.25 17.04 -49.81
C LYS A 261 -34.08 18.27 -49.45
N SER A 262 -34.05 19.24 -50.35
CA SER A 262 -34.96 20.37 -50.41
C SER A 262 -36.40 19.89 -50.63
N THR A 263 -37.27 20.08 -49.63
CA THR A 263 -38.72 20.06 -49.83
C THR A 263 -39.32 21.26 -49.09
N LYS A 264 -39.61 22.35 -49.81
CA LYS A 264 -40.51 23.41 -49.33
C LYS A 264 -41.80 23.34 -50.13
N LYS A 265 -42.85 22.84 -49.48
CA LYS A 265 -44.25 23.09 -49.85
C LYS A 265 -44.73 24.25 -48.97
N GLY A 266 -45.22 25.31 -49.59
CA GLY A 266 -45.88 26.43 -48.92
C GLY A 266 -46.76 27.17 -49.92
N LYS A 267 -48.07 26.91 -49.86
CA LYS A 267 -49.14 27.58 -50.61
C LYS A 267 -49.39 29.00 -50.10
N SER A 268 -49.70 29.93 -51.00
CA SER A 268 -50.66 31.05 -50.84
C SER A 268 -50.92 31.63 -52.24
N GLN A 269 -52.16 31.57 -52.74
CA GLN A 269 -53.10 32.71 -52.86
C GLN A 269 -52.47 33.89 -53.62
N LYS A 270 -52.99 34.38 -54.74
CA LYS A 270 -54.37 34.59 -55.19
C LYS A 270 -54.34 34.88 -56.69
#